data_AF-A0A930KXI5-F1
#
_entry.id   AF-A0A930KXI5-F1
#
_cell.length_a   1.000
_cell.length_b   1.000
_cell.length_c   1.000
_cell.angle_alpha   90.00
_cell.angle_beta   90.00
_cell.angle_gamma   90.00
#
_symmetry.space_group_name_H-M   'P 1'
#
loop_
_entity.id
_entity.type
_entity.pdbx_description
1 polymer ?
#
loop_
_entity_poly.entity_id
_entity_poly.type
_entity_poly.pdbx_seq_one_letter_code
_entity_poly.pdbx_strand_id
1 'polypeptide(L)'
;MFLNSAEAWQLLFICAGVVAGFLLCAHLINLKKNIPLFYSWIGAIAIFGGALAFLLPIALNSGFGKDDDGRVLRQLILYTTGGVLGVITLGESHRKNSQEKEKNENDHTRQVYAERRSRYTKAVEQLADEKATVRLGGIYTLVGLIDEWLADETLNSEERLKEGQVIINNLCAYIRSPFALASKRSVLESADLAEGYIGDFSADQAKLYEEQEVRRTIFDEISNHVSKFDEEYSIVPGKWSDLKFNFKKSTIFYPLDNLNFENADFRNSNFYGVANFFNSTFSGLTYFSNSIFSSTAIFSNSIFSRSNTKINLSETHKPETPDELNNFSEATDRGLISFFKGSIFISDCNFENIVIPGIGERLTKYQISSMKYHEPLSKPTDFNDPEANL
;
A
#
# COMPACT_ATOMS: atom_id res chain seq x y z
N MET A 1 37.58 47.80 -52.82
CA MET A 1 37.86 48.79 -51.78
C MET A 1 38.66 48.07 -50.71
N PHE A 2 39.98 48.27 -50.67
CA PHE A 2 40.82 47.66 -49.63
C PHE A 2 40.59 48.44 -48.35
N LEU A 3 39.92 47.83 -47.37
CA LEU A 3 39.81 48.40 -46.04
C LEU A 3 41.22 48.53 -45.46
N ASN A 4 41.59 49.72 -44.97
CA ASN A 4 42.88 49.87 -44.28
C ASN A 4 42.75 49.41 -42.81
N SER A 5 43.89 49.17 -42.14
CA SER A 5 43.91 48.66 -40.76
C SER A 5 43.16 49.57 -39.77
N ALA A 6 43.24 50.90 -39.94
CA ALA A 6 42.55 51.86 -39.08
C ALA A 6 41.02 51.79 -39.22
N GLU A 7 40.52 51.65 -40.44
CA GLU A 7 39.09 51.45 -40.75
C GLU A 7 38.60 50.10 -40.21
N ALA A 8 39.42 49.05 -40.27
CA ALA A 8 39.06 47.74 -39.73
C ALA A 8 38.93 47.75 -38.20
N TRP A 9 39.82 48.46 -37.49
CA TRP A 9 39.69 48.68 -36.04
C TRP A 9 38.44 49.48 -35.69
N GLN A 10 38.13 50.54 -36.44
CA GLN A 10 36.90 51.32 -36.22
C GLN A 10 35.64 50.46 -36.39
N LEU A 11 35.56 49.63 -37.44
CA LEU A 11 34.43 48.72 -37.65
C LEU A 11 34.32 47.65 -36.54
N LEU A 12 35.45 47.15 -36.02
CA LEU A 12 35.45 46.21 -34.90
C LEU A 12 34.87 46.85 -33.63
N PHE A 13 35.27 48.08 -33.29
CA PHE A 13 34.72 48.80 -32.13
C PHE A 13 33.24 49.10 -32.29
N ILE A 14 32.79 49.47 -33.50
CA ILE A 14 31.37 49.67 -33.79
C ILE A 14 30.60 48.35 -33.64
N CYS A 15 31.09 47.24 -34.21
CA CYS A 15 30.47 45.92 -34.05
C CYS A 15 30.37 45.52 -32.57
N ALA A 16 31.44 45.68 -31.80
CA ALA A 16 31.46 45.38 -30.37
C ALA A 16 30.43 46.23 -29.61
N GLY A 17 30.38 47.55 -29.89
CA GLY A 17 29.42 48.46 -29.27
C GLY A 17 27.97 48.14 -29.60
N VAL A 18 27.67 47.76 -30.85
CA VAL A 18 26.32 47.37 -31.28
C VAL A 18 25.89 46.06 -30.61
N VAL A 19 26.77 45.05 -30.55
CA VAL A 19 26.47 43.77 -29.89
C VAL A 19 26.27 43.96 -28.39
N ALA A 20 27.15 44.74 -27.73
CA ALA A 20 27.02 45.04 -26.31
C ALA A 20 25.74 45.83 -26.00
N GLY A 21 25.43 46.84 -26.81
CA GLY A 21 24.19 47.61 -26.69
C GLY A 21 22.94 46.75 -26.87
N PHE A 22 22.95 45.83 -27.84
CA PHE A 22 21.86 44.87 -28.07
C PHE A 22 21.67 43.93 -26.87
N LEU A 23 22.74 43.33 -26.35
CA LEU A 23 22.66 42.43 -25.20
C LEU A 23 22.20 43.16 -23.93
N LEU A 24 22.69 44.38 -23.70
CA LEU A 24 22.32 45.20 -22.55
C LEU A 24 20.86 45.66 -22.64
N CYS A 25 20.40 46.03 -23.83
CA CYS A 25 19.01 46.33 -24.12
C CYS A 25 18.11 45.10 -23.91
N ALA A 26 18.49 43.93 -24.42
CA ALA A 26 17.77 42.68 -24.21
C ALA A 26 17.70 42.29 -22.73
N HIS A 27 18.76 42.53 -21.96
CA HIS A 27 18.82 42.26 -20.52
C HIS A 27 17.95 43.21 -19.71
N LEU A 28 18.01 44.52 -19.98
CA LEU A 28 17.27 45.55 -19.24
C LEU A 28 15.77 45.56 -19.54
N ILE A 29 15.38 45.29 -20.80
CA ILE A 29 13.97 45.33 -21.22
C ILE A 29 13.23 44.06 -20.78
N ASN A 30 13.95 43.03 -20.33
CA ASN A 30 13.38 41.76 -19.90
C ASN A 30 12.30 41.31 -20.89
N LEU A 31 12.69 41.12 -22.16
CA LEU A 31 11.82 40.90 -23.32
C LEU A 31 10.95 39.65 -23.13
N LYS A 32 9.93 39.79 -22.28
CA LYS A 32 9.06 38.75 -21.79
C LYS A 32 8.02 38.52 -22.87
N LYS A 33 8.28 37.54 -23.74
CA LYS A 33 7.35 36.40 -23.90
C LYS A 33 7.79 35.33 -24.90
N ASN A 34 8.64 35.60 -25.90
CA ASN A 34 8.80 34.62 -27.00
C ASN A 34 10.22 34.17 -27.33
N ILE A 35 11.28 34.79 -26.80
CA ILE A 35 12.67 34.34 -27.05
C ILE A 35 13.48 34.46 -25.76
N PRO A 36 13.89 33.34 -25.13
CA PRO A 36 14.73 33.42 -23.94
C PRO A 36 16.10 34.03 -24.27
N LEU A 37 16.61 34.87 -23.35
CA LEU A 37 17.90 35.59 -23.42
C LEU A 37 19.08 34.73 -23.92
N PHE A 38 19.01 33.41 -23.70
CA PHE A 38 19.94 32.42 -24.21
C PHE A 38 20.11 32.45 -25.75
N TYR A 39 19.02 32.51 -26.52
CA TYR A 39 19.13 32.52 -27.99
C TYR A 39 19.67 33.85 -28.51
N SER A 40 19.40 34.97 -27.81
CA SER A 40 20.00 36.28 -28.12
C SER A 40 21.51 36.26 -27.92
N TRP A 41 22.01 35.59 -26.88
CA TRP A 41 23.45 35.39 -26.65
C TRP A 41 24.10 34.51 -27.71
N ILE A 42 23.47 33.41 -28.12
CA ILE A 42 23.94 32.56 -29.23
C ILE A 42 24.09 33.37 -30.52
N GLY A 43 23.08 34.17 -30.86
CA GLY A 43 23.12 35.05 -32.04
C GLY A 43 24.23 36.10 -31.96
N ALA A 44 24.41 36.72 -30.80
CA ALA A 44 25.47 37.71 -30.57
C ALA A 44 26.87 37.11 -30.72
N ILE A 45 27.12 35.92 -30.15
CA ILE A 45 28.41 35.21 -30.27
C ILE A 45 28.70 34.85 -31.73
N ALA A 46 27.70 34.36 -32.46
CA ALA A 46 27.84 34.01 -33.88
C ALA A 46 28.17 35.23 -34.75
N ILE A 47 27.43 36.34 -34.58
CA ILE A 47 27.65 37.59 -35.33
C ILE A 47 29.01 38.20 -34.99
N PHE A 48 29.36 38.28 -33.70
CA PHE A 48 30.61 38.88 -33.26
C PHE A 48 31.84 38.06 -33.66
N GLY A 49 31.78 36.73 -33.50
CA GLY A 49 32.85 35.83 -33.95
C GLY A 49 33.04 35.86 -35.47
N GLY A 50 31.96 35.96 -36.24
CA GLY A 50 32.02 36.16 -37.69
C GLY A 50 32.67 37.49 -38.09
N ALA A 51 32.31 38.59 -37.42
CA ALA A 51 32.90 39.91 -37.64
C ALA A 51 34.41 39.93 -37.29
N LEU A 52 34.79 39.35 -36.15
CA LEU A 52 36.19 39.19 -35.73
C LEU A 52 37.00 38.38 -36.75
N ALA A 53 36.45 37.27 -37.25
CA ALA A 53 37.15 36.41 -38.20
C ALA A 53 37.50 37.11 -39.53
N PHE A 54 36.72 38.12 -39.92
CA PHE A 54 36.92 38.87 -41.17
C PHE A 54 37.71 40.16 -40.96
N LEU A 55 37.43 40.92 -39.90
CA LEU A 55 38.00 42.25 -39.68
C LEU A 55 39.32 42.23 -38.90
N LEU A 56 39.53 41.27 -37.99
CA LEU A 56 40.74 41.23 -37.16
C LEU A 56 42.03 40.96 -37.96
N PRO A 57 42.06 40.04 -38.95
CA PRO A 57 43.25 39.88 -39.80
C PRO A 57 43.62 41.16 -40.55
N ILE A 58 42.62 41.89 -41.07
CA ILE A 58 42.81 43.18 -41.75
C ILE A 58 43.33 44.25 -40.78
N ALA A 59 42.76 44.31 -39.58
CA ALA A 59 43.15 45.25 -38.53
C ALA A 59 44.60 45.05 -38.08
N LEU A 60 45.11 43.82 -38.10
CA LEU A 60 46.49 43.48 -37.76
C LEU A 60 47.46 43.54 -38.98
N ASN A 61 46.99 43.97 -40.16
CA ASN A 61 47.72 43.91 -41.42
C ASN A 61 48.23 42.50 -41.80
N SER A 62 47.58 41.46 -41.29
CA SER A 62 47.83 40.07 -41.68
C SER A 62 46.99 39.78 -42.92
N GLY A 63 47.61 39.73 -44.10
CA GLY A 63 46.92 39.53 -45.38
C GLY A 63 46.20 38.17 -45.50
N PHE A 64 45.56 37.94 -46.63
CA PHE A 64 44.84 36.69 -46.94
C PHE A 64 45.48 35.89 -48.08
N GLY A 65 46.72 36.19 -48.44
CA GLY A 65 47.51 35.43 -49.40
C GLY A 65 47.73 33.99 -48.97
N LYS A 66 48.29 33.16 -49.87
CA LYS A 66 48.50 31.73 -49.60
C LYS A 66 49.43 31.45 -48.41
N ASP A 67 50.34 32.38 -48.13
CA ASP A 67 51.38 32.28 -47.10
C ASP A 67 51.18 33.28 -45.94
N ASP A 68 50.07 34.01 -45.93
CA ASP A 68 49.80 35.02 -44.90
C ASP A 68 49.11 34.43 -43.66
N ASP A 69 49.52 34.90 -42.48
CA ASP A 69 48.98 34.47 -41.18
C ASP A 69 47.48 34.79 -41.00
N GLY A 70 46.94 35.75 -41.75
CA GLY A 70 45.56 36.19 -41.62
C GLY A 70 44.54 35.10 -42.00
N ARG A 71 44.90 34.20 -42.92
CA ARG A 71 44.06 33.03 -43.27
C ARG A 71 43.98 32.04 -42.10
N VAL A 72 45.11 31.78 -41.43
CA VAL A 72 45.19 30.87 -40.28
C VAL A 72 44.44 31.47 -39.09
N LEU A 73 44.63 32.77 -38.83
CA LEU A 73 43.92 33.50 -37.77
C LEU A 73 42.40 33.47 -37.96
N ARG A 74 41.90 33.70 -39.19
CA ARG A 74 40.48 33.60 -39.51
C ARG A 74 39.93 32.20 -39.24
N GLN A 75 40.63 31.16 -39.69
CA GLN A 75 40.23 29.78 -39.44
C GLN A 75 40.17 29.48 -37.94
N LEU A 76 41.17 29.92 -37.17
CA LEU A 76 41.21 29.74 -35.72
C LEU A 76 39.99 30.39 -35.06
N ILE A 77 39.65 31.64 -35.39
CA ILE A 77 38.48 32.34 -34.82
C ILE A 77 37.16 31.65 -35.16
N LEU A 78 37.00 31.17 -36.40
CA LEU A 78 35.80 30.45 -36.81
C LEU A 78 35.68 29.09 -36.10
N TYR A 79 36.78 28.35 -35.99
CA TYR A 79 36.79 27.08 -35.26
C TYR A 79 36.52 27.27 -33.77
N THR A 80 37.13 28.27 -33.12
CA THR A 80 36.86 28.53 -31.70
C THR A 80 35.42 29.00 -31.48
N THR A 81 34.90 29.91 -32.31
CA THR A 81 33.51 30.38 -32.22
C THR A 81 32.51 29.24 -32.44
N GLY A 82 32.71 28.44 -33.50
CA GLY A 82 31.87 27.29 -33.80
C GLY A 82 31.93 26.22 -32.73
N GLY A 83 33.12 25.96 -32.16
CA GLY A 83 33.31 25.04 -31.05
C GLY A 83 32.59 25.49 -29.78
N VAL A 84 32.71 26.77 -29.40
CA VAL A 84 32.00 27.35 -28.25
C VAL A 84 30.48 27.26 -28.42
N LEU A 85 29.97 27.63 -29.60
CA LEU A 85 28.54 27.49 -29.91
C LEU A 85 28.08 26.03 -29.85
N GLY A 86 28.88 25.10 -30.39
CA GLY A 86 28.62 23.67 -30.32
C GLY A 86 28.49 23.18 -28.87
N VAL A 87 29.44 23.52 -28.00
CA VAL A 87 29.40 23.12 -26.58
C VAL A 87 28.21 23.74 -25.84
N ILE A 88 27.91 25.02 -26.07
CA ILE A 88 26.77 25.70 -25.42
C ILE A 88 25.43 25.07 -25.85
N THR A 89 25.26 24.82 -27.15
CA THR A 89 24.02 24.22 -27.68
C THR A 89 23.84 22.77 -27.23
N LEU A 90 24.91 21.97 -27.26
CA LEU A 90 24.89 20.60 -26.73
C LEU A 90 24.61 20.57 -25.23
N GLY A 91 25.25 21.45 -24.45
CA GLY A 91 25.03 21.55 -23.00
C GLY A 91 23.59 21.92 -22.65
N GLU A 92 23.00 22.88 -23.35
CA GLU A 92 21.60 23.26 -23.15
C GLU A 92 20.64 22.15 -23.59
N SER A 93 20.92 21.47 -24.71
CA SER A 93 20.14 20.33 -25.17
C SER A 93 20.15 19.19 -24.16
N HIS A 94 21.33 18.87 -23.61
CA HIS A 94 21.47 17.83 -22.59
C HIS A 94 20.71 18.22 -21.31
N ARG A 95 20.82 19.48 -20.87
CA ARG A 95 20.10 20.01 -19.71
C ARG A 95 18.58 19.92 -19.88
N LYS A 96 18.06 20.34 -21.04
CA LYS A 96 16.62 20.26 -21.34
C LYS A 96 16.16 18.81 -21.40
N ASN A 97 16.89 17.95 -22.10
CA ASN A 97 16.55 16.54 -22.22
C ASN A 97 16.54 15.83 -20.85
N SER A 98 17.48 16.15 -19.95
CA SER A 98 17.46 15.63 -18.58
C SER A 98 16.25 16.12 -17.77
N GLN A 99 15.89 17.40 -17.91
CA GLN A 99 14.72 17.96 -17.22
C GLN A 99 13.40 17.38 -17.74
N GLU A 100 13.27 17.22 -19.06
CA GLU A 100 12.09 16.61 -19.67
C GLU A 100 11.95 15.14 -19.27
N LYS A 101 13.06 14.40 -19.21
CA LYS A 101 13.06 13.02 -18.72
C LYS A 101 12.55 12.93 -17.28
N GLU A 102 13.09 13.75 -16.37
CA GLU A 102 12.67 13.79 -14.98
C GLU A 102 11.19 14.18 -14.84
N LYS A 103 10.72 15.16 -15.64
CA LYS A 103 9.31 15.55 -15.66
C LYS A 103 8.41 14.39 -16.13
N ASN A 104 8.78 13.71 -17.21
CA ASN A 104 8.00 12.60 -17.75
C ASN A 104 7.94 11.41 -16.78
N GLU A 105 9.04 11.12 -16.09
CA GLU A 105 9.07 10.10 -15.03
C GLU A 105 8.13 10.48 -13.87
N ASN A 106 8.19 11.73 -13.40
CA ASN A 106 7.27 12.23 -12.37
C ASN A 106 5.80 12.23 -12.83
N ASP A 107 5.52 12.58 -14.08
CA ASP A 107 4.17 12.54 -14.67
C ASP A 107 3.65 11.09 -14.72
N HIS A 108 4.50 10.15 -15.13
CA HIS A 108 4.17 8.73 -15.15
C HIS A 108 3.84 8.20 -13.75
N THR A 109 4.68 8.50 -12.75
CA THR A 109 4.40 8.11 -11.36
C THR A 109 3.06 8.67 -10.88
N ARG A 110 2.78 9.96 -11.14
CA ARG A 110 1.50 10.57 -10.78
C ARG A 110 0.32 9.88 -11.44
N GLN A 111 0.46 9.46 -12.70
CA GLN A 111 -0.58 8.76 -13.42
C GLN A 111 -0.84 7.36 -12.82
N VAL A 112 0.21 6.58 -12.54
CA VAL A 112 0.07 5.25 -11.90
C VAL A 112 -0.65 5.35 -10.56
N TYR A 113 -0.28 6.34 -9.74
CA TYR A 113 -0.95 6.62 -8.47
C TYR A 113 -2.43 6.97 -8.64
N ALA A 114 -2.76 7.84 -9.61
CA ALA A 114 -4.13 8.23 -9.88
C ALA A 114 -4.98 7.04 -10.37
N GLU A 115 -4.42 6.18 -11.23
CA GLU A 115 -5.08 4.98 -11.73
C GLU A 115 -5.35 3.96 -10.62
N ARG A 116 -4.36 3.70 -9.75
CA ARG A 116 -4.56 2.85 -8.57
C ARG A 116 -5.61 3.42 -7.62
N ARG A 117 -5.61 4.74 -7.38
CA ARG A 117 -6.62 5.38 -6.53
C ARG A 117 -8.02 5.30 -7.12
N SER A 118 -8.15 5.44 -8.44
CA SER A 118 -9.42 5.28 -9.16
C SER A 118 -9.95 3.85 -9.02
N ARG A 119 -9.12 2.83 -9.27
CA ARG A 119 -9.48 1.42 -9.08
C ARG A 119 -9.85 1.11 -7.64
N TYR A 120 -9.08 1.63 -6.67
CA TYR A 120 -9.38 1.50 -5.24
C TYR A 120 -10.76 2.07 -4.91
N THR A 121 -11.07 3.30 -5.33
CA THR A 121 -12.37 3.92 -5.06
C THR A 121 -13.50 3.12 -5.69
N LYS A 122 -13.33 2.63 -6.92
CA LYS A 122 -14.35 1.80 -7.58
C LYS A 122 -14.56 0.46 -6.88
N ALA A 123 -13.49 -0.17 -6.42
CA ALA A 123 -13.56 -1.45 -5.73
C ALA A 123 -14.19 -1.31 -4.33
N VAL A 124 -13.94 -0.21 -3.61
CA VAL A 124 -14.64 0.12 -2.36
C VAL A 124 -16.13 0.38 -2.60
N GLU A 125 -16.50 1.07 -3.68
CA GLU A 125 -17.90 1.23 -4.08
C GLU A 125 -18.57 -0.13 -4.35
N GLN A 126 -17.89 -1.02 -5.07
CA GLN A 126 -18.37 -2.38 -5.35
C GLN A 126 -18.54 -3.22 -4.06
N LEU A 127 -17.65 -3.05 -3.08
CA LEU A 127 -17.75 -3.73 -1.79
C LEU A 127 -19.01 -3.33 -0.99
N ALA A 128 -19.60 -2.16 -1.27
CA ALA A 128 -20.84 -1.69 -0.66
C ALA A 128 -22.10 -2.01 -1.49
N ASP A 129 -21.96 -2.73 -2.62
CA ASP A 129 -23.08 -3.09 -3.49
C ASP A 129 -24.01 -4.13 -2.85
N GLU A 130 -25.31 -4.06 -3.14
CA GLU A 130 -26.30 -5.00 -2.62
C GLU A 130 -26.07 -6.43 -3.13
N LYS A 131 -25.48 -6.60 -4.33
CA LYS A 131 -25.24 -7.91 -4.94
C LYS A 131 -23.91 -8.49 -4.50
N ALA A 132 -23.95 -9.68 -3.91
CA ALA A 132 -22.75 -10.39 -3.44
C ALA A 132 -21.69 -10.58 -4.55
N THR A 133 -22.11 -10.89 -5.78
CA THR A 133 -21.18 -11.04 -6.93
C THR A 133 -20.40 -9.77 -7.25
N VAL A 134 -21.01 -8.60 -7.06
CA VAL A 134 -20.33 -7.31 -7.26
C VAL A 134 -19.37 -7.03 -6.11
N ARG A 135 -19.77 -7.33 -4.87
CA ARG A 135 -18.89 -7.24 -3.69
C ARG A 135 -17.65 -8.11 -3.83
N LEU A 136 -17.81 -9.35 -4.28
CA LEU A 136 -16.70 -10.28 -4.57
C LEU A 136 -15.73 -9.70 -5.62
N GLY A 137 -16.26 -9.12 -6.71
CA GLY A 137 -15.43 -8.42 -7.70
C GLY A 137 -14.62 -7.25 -7.11
N GLY A 138 -15.23 -6.51 -6.18
CA GLY A 138 -14.56 -5.46 -5.40
C GLY A 138 -13.44 -6.02 -4.52
N ILE A 139 -13.69 -7.13 -3.80
CA ILE A 139 -12.68 -7.80 -2.96
C ILE A 139 -11.47 -8.20 -3.79
N TYR A 140 -11.65 -8.92 -4.90
CA TYR A 140 -10.52 -9.35 -5.74
C TYR A 140 -9.73 -8.17 -6.31
N THR A 141 -10.40 -7.07 -6.65
CA THR A 141 -9.72 -5.85 -7.11
C THR A 141 -8.89 -5.22 -5.98
N LEU A 142 -9.42 -5.16 -4.75
CA LEU A 142 -8.69 -4.64 -3.59
C LEU A 142 -7.48 -5.52 -3.24
N VAL A 143 -7.65 -6.85 -3.26
CA VAL A 143 -6.58 -7.83 -3.04
C VAL A 143 -5.45 -7.64 -4.06
N GLY A 144 -5.80 -7.56 -5.35
CA GLY A 144 -4.82 -7.30 -6.41
C GLY A 144 -4.09 -5.96 -6.24
N LEU A 145 -4.78 -4.91 -5.80
CA LEU A 145 -4.16 -3.62 -5.52
C LEU A 145 -3.18 -3.67 -4.34
N ILE A 146 -3.45 -4.46 -3.29
CA ILE A 146 -2.49 -4.68 -2.20
C ILE A 146 -1.21 -5.29 -2.76
N ASP A 147 -1.34 -6.35 -3.55
CA ASP A 147 -0.21 -7.02 -4.19
C ASP A 147 0.59 -6.09 -5.10
N GLU A 148 -0.10 -5.25 -5.90
CA GLU A 148 0.54 -4.24 -6.74
C GLU A 148 1.32 -3.20 -5.92
N TRP A 149 0.76 -2.69 -4.81
CA TRP A 149 1.46 -1.73 -3.94
C TRP A 149 2.67 -2.34 -3.26
N LEU A 150 2.55 -3.57 -2.75
CA LEU A 150 3.65 -4.25 -2.08
C LEU A 150 4.80 -4.62 -3.04
N ALA A 151 4.47 -4.89 -4.31
CA ALA A 151 5.45 -5.20 -5.36
C ALA A 151 6.08 -3.96 -6.02
N ASP A 152 5.64 -2.73 -5.73
CA ASP A 152 6.11 -1.54 -6.44
C ASP A 152 7.52 -1.13 -6.02
N GLU A 153 8.52 -1.58 -6.79
CA GLU A 153 9.93 -1.32 -6.51
C GLU A 153 10.35 0.16 -6.57
N THR A 154 9.52 1.02 -7.15
CA THR A 154 9.80 2.47 -7.25
C THR A 154 9.60 3.19 -5.91
N LEU A 155 8.87 2.58 -4.98
CA LEU A 155 8.55 3.14 -3.67
C LEU A 155 9.45 2.58 -2.59
N ASN A 156 9.61 3.32 -1.49
CA ASN A 156 10.29 2.76 -0.32
C ASN A 156 9.37 1.76 0.41
N SER A 157 9.95 0.88 1.23
CA SER A 157 9.20 -0.19 1.92
C SER A 157 8.06 0.35 2.81
N GLU A 158 8.28 1.49 3.48
CA GLU A 158 7.28 2.10 4.37
C GLU A 158 6.04 2.58 3.59
N GLU A 159 6.24 3.22 2.43
CA GLU A 159 5.16 3.68 1.56
C GLU A 159 4.35 2.50 1.00
N ARG A 160 5.02 1.43 0.56
CA ARG A 160 4.35 0.22 0.07
C ARG A 160 3.45 -0.40 1.14
N LEU A 161 4.00 -0.56 2.36
CA LEU A 161 3.25 -1.09 3.50
C LEU A 161 2.10 -0.17 3.90
N LYS A 162 2.31 1.14 3.87
CA LYS A 162 1.26 2.12 4.19
C LYS A 162 0.09 2.03 3.22
N GLU A 163 0.33 2.02 1.92
CA GLU A 163 -0.74 1.93 0.91
C GLU A 163 -1.45 0.57 0.97
N GLY A 164 -0.70 -0.54 1.09
CA GLY A 164 -1.29 -1.87 1.30
C GLY A 164 -2.16 -1.94 2.56
N GLN A 165 -1.68 -1.38 3.67
CA GLN A 165 -2.40 -1.37 4.95
C GLN A 165 -3.69 -0.55 4.88
N VAL A 166 -3.76 0.53 4.10
CA VAL A 166 -5.01 1.29 3.89
C VAL A 166 -6.09 0.39 3.29
N ILE A 167 -5.73 -0.46 2.33
CA ILE A 167 -6.68 -1.38 1.69
C ILE A 167 -7.09 -2.49 2.66
N ILE A 168 -6.13 -3.12 3.36
CA ILE A 168 -6.41 -4.09 4.43
C ILE A 168 -7.37 -3.53 5.48
N ASN A 169 -7.17 -2.28 5.90
CA ASN A 169 -8.03 -1.64 6.89
C ASN A 169 -9.49 -1.56 6.42
N ASN A 170 -9.75 -1.39 5.13
CA ASN A 170 -11.10 -1.40 4.57
C ASN A 170 -11.70 -2.80 4.54
N LEU A 171 -10.93 -3.82 4.13
CA LEU A 171 -11.37 -5.22 4.16
C LEU A 171 -11.70 -5.65 5.60
N CYS A 172 -10.83 -5.31 6.56
CA CYS A 172 -11.08 -5.52 7.99
C CYS A 172 -12.29 -4.71 8.51
N ALA A 173 -12.51 -3.49 8.02
CA ALA A 173 -13.70 -2.72 8.38
C ALA A 173 -14.99 -3.38 7.88
N TYR A 174 -14.98 -3.96 6.68
CA TYR A 174 -16.09 -4.73 6.14
C TYR A 174 -16.39 -5.97 7.00
N ILE A 175 -15.36 -6.73 7.40
CA ILE A 175 -15.50 -7.87 8.33
C ILE A 175 -16.09 -7.43 9.68
N ARG A 176 -15.67 -6.26 10.21
CA ARG A 176 -16.17 -5.71 11.47
C ARG A 176 -17.59 -5.16 11.37
N SER A 177 -18.12 -4.95 10.16
CA SER A 177 -19.47 -4.42 9.96
C SER A 177 -20.51 -5.39 10.56
N PRO A 178 -21.51 -4.91 11.31
CA PRO A 178 -22.55 -5.78 11.84
C PRO A 178 -23.38 -6.41 10.73
N PHE A 179 -23.95 -7.57 10.99
CA PHE A 179 -24.88 -8.23 10.08
C PHE A 179 -26.08 -8.78 10.85
N ALA A 180 -27.27 -8.24 10.59
CA ALA A 180 -28.45 -8.48 11.42
C ALA A 180 -28.89 -9.95 11.51
N LEU A 181 -28.63 -10.74 10.45
CA LEU A 181 -28.99 -12.16 10.42
C LEU A 181 -27.95 -13.08 11.08
N ALA A 182 -26.80 -12.55 11.50
CA ALA A 182 -25.72 -13.34 12.11
C ALA A 182 -26.20 -14.13 13.34
N SER A 183 -26.97 -13.51 14.23
CA SER A 183 -27.52 -14.15 15.42
C SER A 183 -28.58 -15.22 15.11
N LYS A 184 -29.18 -15.18 13.92
CA LYS A 184 -30.16 -16.16 13.44
C LYS A 184 -29.54 -17.34 12.69
N ARG A 185 -28.20 -17.39 12.57
CA ARG A 185 -27.48 -18.40 11.78
C ARG A 185 -27.91 -19.84 12.10
N SER A 186 -28.00 -20.20 13.37
CA SER A 186 -28.35 -21.58 13.79
C SER A 186 -29.71 -22.04 13.26
N VAL A 187 -30.68 -21.12 13.18
CA VAL A 187 -32.01 -21.40 12.64
C VAL A 187 -31.97 -21.42 11.11
N LEU A 188 -31.32 -20.44 10.49
CA LEU A 188 -31.25 -20.30 9.03
C LEU A 188 -30.41 -21.40 8.35
N GLU A 189 -29.46 -22.03 9.05
CA GLU A 189 -28.69 -23.17 8.53
C GLU A 189 -29.36 -24.53 8.79
N SER A 190 -30.44 -24.58 9.57
CA SER A 190 -31.15 -25.82 9.91
C SER A 190 -32.46 -25.93 9.15
N ALA A 191 -32.57 -26.94 8.28
CA ALA A 191 -33.80 -27.21 7.53
C ALA A 191 -35.00 -27.56 8.43
N ASP A 192 -34.75 -28.17 9.59
CA ASP A 192 -35.79 -28.63 10.52
C ASP A 192 -36.39 -27.48 11.36
N LEU A 193 -35.75 -26.31 11.38
CA LEU A 193 -36.15 -25.15 12.20
C LEU A 193 -36.82 -24.04 11.38
N ALA A 194 -37.22 -24.32 10.14
CA ALA A 194 -37.95 -23.37 9.30
C ALA A 194 -39.36 -23.07 9.84
N GLU A 195 -39.98 -24.05 10.52
CA GLU A 195 -41.31 -23.90 11.10
C GLU A 195 -41.28 -22.96 12.31
N GLY A 196 -42.02 -21.84 12.25
CA GLY A 196 -42.03 -20.81 13.29
C GLY A 196 -41.04 -19.65 13.08
N TYR A 197 -40.30 -19.62 11.96
CA TYR A 197 -39.46 -18.48 11.61
C TYR A 197 -40.29 -17.22 11.32
N ILE A 198 -39.97 -16.11 11.99
CA ILE A 198 -40.58 -14.80 11.72
C ILE A 198 -39.77 -14.07 10.64
N GLY A 199 -40.32 -14.04 9.43
CA GLY A 199 -39.74 -13.38 8.25
C GLY A 199 -39.84 -14.24 7.01
N ASP A 200 -39.13 -13.85 5.95
CA ASP A 200 -38.96 -14.65 4.74
C ASP A 200 -37.74 -15.56 4.92
N PHE A 201 -37.98 -16.81 5.36
CA PHE A 201 -36.93 -17.77 5.66
C PHE A 201 -36.00 -17.98 4.45
N SER A 202 -36.56 -18.15 3.25
CA SER A 202 -35.78 -18.43 2.04
C SER A 202 -34.93 -17.22 1.64
N ALA A 203 -35.48 -16.01 1.70
CA ALA A 203 -34.73 -14.80 1.37
C ALA A 203 -33.64 -14.48 2.41
N ASP A 204 -33.92 -14.65 3.70
CA ASP A 204 -32.95 -14.38 4.76
C ASP A 204 -31.86 -15.45 4.82
N GLN A 205 -32.19 -16.71 4.52
CA GLN A 205 -31.21 -17.77 4.35
C GLN A 205 -30.26 -17.47 3.18
N ALA A 206 -30.79 -17.05 2.03
CA ALA A 206 -29.96 -16.67 0.89
C ALA A 206 -29.02 -15.50 1.22
N LYS A 207 -29.52 -14.45 1.86
CA LYS A 207 -28.70 -13.30 2.29
C LYS A 207 -27.62 -13.70 3.29
N LEU A 208 -27.92 -14.60 4.23
CA LEU A 208 -26.94 -15.12 5.18
C LEU A 208 -25.81 -15.82 4.44
N TYR A 209 -26.13 -16.77 3.54
CA TYR A 209 -25.12 -17.51 2.80
C TYR A 209 -24.27 -16.62 1.90
N GLU A 210 -24.88 -15.67 1.20
CA GLU A 210 -24.16 -14.68 0.39
C GLU A 210 -23.15 -13.88 1.22
N GLU A 211 -23.55 -13.38 2.39
CA GLU A 211 -22.65 -12.58 3.23
C GLU A 211 -21.56 -13.43 3.89
N GLN A 212 -21.88 -14.69 4.24
CA GLN A 212 -20.89 -15.66 4.70
C GLN A 212 -19.82 -15.91 3.62
N GLU A 213 -20.23 -16.14 2.37
CA GLU A 213 -19.31 -16.33 1.25
C GLU A 213 -18.41 -15.12 1.07
N VAL A 214 -18.99 -13.92 0.96
CA VAL A 214 -18.25 -12.65 0.77
C VAL A 214 -17.19 -12.44 1.86
N ARG A 215 -17.56 -12.59 3.14
CA ARG A 215 -16.62 -12.34 4.23
C ARG A 215 -15.60 -13.47 4.38
N ARG A 216 -15.99 -14.72 4.12
CA ARG A 216 -15.07 -15.86 4.10
C ARG A 216 -14.02 -15.70 3.00
N THR A 217 -14.39 -15.23 1.82
CA THR A 217 -13.44 -14.94 0.73
C THR A 217 -12.35 -13.95 1.17
N ILE A 218 -12.69 -12.91 1.94
CA ILE A 218 -11.67 -11.99 2.47
C ILE A 218 -10.65 -12.74 3.34
N PHE A 219 -11.11 -13.65 4.20
CA PHE A 219 -10.24 -14.48 5.03
C PHE A 219 -9.43 -15.49 4.23
N ASP A 220 -10.01 -16.10 3.19
CA ASP A 220 -9.28 -17.01 2.29
C ASP A 220 -8.14 -16.27 1.57
N GLU A 221 -8.40 -15.06 1.06
CA GLU A 221 -7.39 -14.22 0.42
C GLU A 221 -6.30 -13.80 1.41
N ILE A 222 -6.66 -13.36 2.62
CA ILE A 222 -5.65 -13.08 3.67
C ILE A 222 -4.80 -14.32 3.95
N SER A 223 -5.44 -15.47 4.20
CA SER A 223 -4.78 -16.76 4.49
C SER A 223 -3.79 -17.19 3.41
N ASN A 224 -4.10 -16.90 2.14
CA ASN A 224 -3.23 -17.24 1.02
C ASN A 224 -1.95 -16.39 0.96
N HIS A 225 -1.99 -15.17 1.52
CA HIS A 225 -0.91 -14.19 1.41
C HIS A 225 -0.10 -14.00 2.70
N VAL A 226 -0.59 -14.45 3.86
CA VAL A 226 0.14 -14.43 5.13
C VAL A 226 1.10 -15.61 5.27
N SER A 227 1.84 -15.62 6.37
CA SER A 227 2.78 -16.66 6.77
C SER A 227 2.13 -18.04 6.83
N LYS A 228 2.90 -19.05 6.41
CA LYS A 228 2.55 -20.47 6.51
C LYS A 228 3.58 -21.21 7.36
N PHE A 229 3.25 -22.42 7.80
CA PHE A 229 4.20 -23.32 8.47
C PHE A 229 4.66 -24.38 7.48
N ASP A 230 5.95 -24.68 7.50
CA ASP A 230 6.47 -25.88 6.85
C ASP A 230 6.26 -27.13 7.72
N GLU A 231 6.71 -28.28 7.21
CA GLU A 231 6.57 -29.58 7.88
C GLU A 231 7.29 -29.65 9.24
N GLU A 232 8.26 -28.76 9.48
CA GLU A 232 9.02 -28.66 10.73
C GLU A 232 8.45 -27.61 11.70
N TYR A 233 7.28 -27.04 11.39
CA TYR A 233 6.66 -25.94 12.11
C TYR A 233 7.52 -24.66 12.14
N SER A 234 8.34 -24.45 11.12
CA SER A 234 9.01 -23.17 10.88
C SER A 234 8.12 -22.25 10.05
N ILE A 235 8.16 -20.95 10.37
CA ILE A 235 7.37 -19.94 9.66
C ILE A 235 8.04 -19.62 8.32
N VAL A 236 7.25 -19.71 7.26
CA VAL A 236 7.58 -19.21 5.92
C VAL A 236 6.75 -17.93 5.70
N PRO A 237 7.38 -16.73 5.75
CA PRO A 237 6.67 -15.47 5.57
C PRO A 237 6.02 -15.37 4.19
N GLY A 238 4.77 -14.91 4.18
CA GLY A 238 4.02 -14.58 2.97
C GLY A 238 4.21 -13.11 2.57
N LYS A 239 3.63 -12.72 1.42
CA LYS A 239 3.70 -11.34 0.91
C LYS A 239 3.10 -10.32 1.88
N TRP A 240 2.09 -10.73 2.66
CA TRP A 240 1.34 -9.86 3.55
C TRP A 240 1.77 -9.97 5.02
N SER A 241 2.89 -10.65 5.31
CA SER A 241 3.29 -10.93 6.69
C SER A 241 3.66 -9.72 7.53
N ASP A 242 4.02 -8.60 6.88
CA ASP A 242 4.33 -7.34 7.56
C ASP A 242 3.08 -6.43 7.72
N LEU A 243 1.89 -6.87 7.26
CA LEU A 243 0.61 -6.16 7.43
C LEU A 243 -0.10 -6.54 8.75
N LYS A 244 -1.00 -5.66 9.21
CA LYS A 244 -1.76 -5.81 10.47
C LYS A 244 -3.24 -6.06 10.19
N PHE A 245 -3.82 -7.05 10.86
CA PHE A 245 -5.19 -7.50 10.64
C PHE A 245 -6.07 -7.31 11.89
N ASN A 246 -6.90 -6.27 11.86
CA ASN A 246 -7.75 -5.90 12.99
C ASN A 246 -9.19 -6.40 12.79
N PHE A 247 -9.54 -7.49 13.47
CA PHE A 247 -10.88 -8.07 13.49
C PHE A 247 -11.63 -7.82 14.81
N LYS A 248 -11.19 -6.85 15.61
CA LYS A 248 -11.80 -6.58 16.93
C LYS A 248 -13.28 -6.24 16.77
N LYS A 249 -14.08 -6.66 17.76
CA LYS A 249 -15.52 -6.37 17.82
C LYS A 249 -16.27 -6.85 16.57
N SER A 250 -15.70 -7.81 15.83
CA SER A 250 -16.33 -8.36 14.63
C SER A 250 -17.46 -9.30 15.01
N THR A 251 -18.40 -9.47 14.09
CA THR A 251 -19.44 -10.48 14.17
C THR A 251 -19.12 -11.58 13.16
N ILE A 252 -18.70 -12.74 13.66
CA ILE A 252 -18.32 -13.88 12.84
C ILE A 252 -19.44 -14.92 12.87
N PHE A 253 -19.93 -15.29 11.70
CA PHE A 253 -21.07 -16.18 11.53
C PHE A 253 -20.87 -17.12 10.33
N TYR A 254 -19.62 -17.48 10.05
CA TYR A 254 -19.17 -18.39 9.00
C TYR A 254 -18.00 -19.20 9.54
N PRO A 255 -17.73 -20.40 8.99
CA PRO A 255 -16.58 -21.18 9.40
C PRO A 255 -15.29 -20.48 8.95
N LEU A 256 -14.21 -20.71 9.68
CA LEU A 256 -12.86 -20.16 9.48
C LEU A 256 -11.81 -21.29 9.57
N ASP A 257 -12.21 -22.50 9.20
CA ASP A 257 -11.40 -23.71 9.17
C ASP A 257 -10.39 -23.72 8.02
N ASN A 258 -9.28 -24.43 8.20
CA ASN A 258 -8.21 -24.58 7.20
C ASN A 258 -7.58 -23.24 6.75
N LEU A 259 -7.52 -22.25 7.65
CA LEU A 259 -6.99 -20.92 7.36
C LEU A 259 -5.70 -20.61 8.12
N ASN A 260 -4.88 -19.75 7.52
CA ASN A 260 -3.71 -19.15 8.17
C ASN A 260 -4.07 -17.74 8.65
N PHE A 261 -3.76 -17.47 9.90
CA PHE A 261 -3.92 -16.19 10.55
C PHE A 261 -2.57 -15.71 11.02
N GLU A 262 -2.31 -14.43 10.80
CA GLU A 262 -1.08 -13.78 11.22
C GLU A 262 -1.42 -12.48 11.91
N ASN A 263 -1.00 -12.33 13.18
CA ASN A 263 -1.30 -11.15 13.99
C ASN A 263 -2.79 -10.79 14.03
N ALA A 264 -3.66 -11.80 14.05
CA ALA A 264 -5.10 -11.63 13.94
C ALA A 264 -5.72 -11.22 15.29
N ASP A 265 -6.35 -10.05 15.33
CA ASP A 265 -6.92 -9.52 16.56
C ASP A 265 -8.45 -9.66 16.57
N PHE A 266 -8.98 -10.69 17.23
CA PHE A 266 -10.41 -10.96 17.40
C PHE A 266 -10.95 -10.49 18.76
N ARG A 267 -10.25 -9.61 19.48
CA ARG A 267 -10.71 -9.18 20.83
C ARG A 267 -12.12 -8.60 20.79
N ASN A 268 -12.92 -8.95 21.81
CA ASN A 268 -14.30 -8.50 21.97
C ASN A 268 -15.24 -8.89 20.80
N SER A 269 -14.90 -9.93 20.01
CA SER A 269 -15.73 -10.37 18.87
C SER A 269 -16.81 -11.37 19.31
N ASN A 270 -17.89 -11.46 18.53
CA ASN A 270 -18.98 -12.40 18.75
C ASN A 270 -18.99 -13.46 17.64
N PHE A 271 -19.03 -14.73 18.05
CA PHE A 271 -19.10 -15.89 17.15
C PHE A 271 -20.48 -16.54 17.24
N TYR A 272 -21.28 -16.43 16.17
CA TYR A 272 -22.61 -17.01 16.07
C TYR A 272 -22.62 -18.32 15.27
N GLY A 273 -23.42 -19.28 15.75
CA GLY A 273 -23.38 -20.67 15.30
C GLY A 273 -22.06 -21.35 15.65
N VAL A 274 -21.74 -22.44 14.96
CA VAL A 274 -20.48 -23.17 15.20
C VAL A 274 -19.30 -22.28 14.81
N ALA A 275 -18.44 -21.98 15.78
CA ALA A 275 -17.21 -21.24 15.58
C ALA A 275 -16.10 -22.21 15.17
N ASN A 276 -16.05 -22.52 13.88
CA ASN A 276 -15.17 -23.54 13.35
C ASN A 276 -13.83 -22.95 12.91
N PHE A 277 -12.76 -23.29 13.62
CA PHE A 277 -11.36 -23.00 13.30
C PHE A 277 -10.56 -24.29 13.10
N PHE A 278 -11.22 -25.42 12.82
CA PHE A 278 -10.56 -26.71 12.62
C PHE A 278 -9.36 -26.60 11.67
N ASN A 279 -8.25 -27.22 12.04
CA ASN A 279 -7.02 -27.27 11.21
C ASN A 279 -6.51 -25.87 10.78
N SER A 280 -6.76 -24.84 11.59
CA SER A 280 -6.29 -23.48 11.31
C SER A 280 -4.99 -23.19 12.04
N THR A 281 -4.27 -22.21 11.52
CA THR A 281 -2.97 -21.82 12.02
C THR A 281 -3.01 -20.38 12.47
N PHE A 282 -2.53 -20.12 13.69
CA PHE A 282 -2.43 -18.79 14.28
C PHE A 282 -0.97 -18.47 14.55
N SER A 283 -0.43 -17.49 13.83
CA SER A 283 0.94 -17.03 13.94
C SER A 283 1.02 -15.62 14.53
N GLY A 284 2.10 -15.36 15.25
CA GLY A 284 2.36 -14.06 15.86
C GLY A 284 1.35 -13.71 16.96
N LEU A 285 0.90 -12.47 16.96
CA LEU A 285 0.14 -11.87 18.06
C LEU A 285 -1.37 -12.00 17.83
N THR A 286 -1.87 -13.24 17.90
CA THR A 286 -3.30 -13.54 17.75
C THR A 286 -4.03 -13.45 19.09
N TYR A 287 -5.20 -12.82 19.13
CA TYR A 287 -6.01 -12.67 20.35
C TYR A 287 -7.49 -12.97 20.13
N PHE A 288 -8.09 -13.71 21.05
CA PHE A 288 -9.53 -13.92 21.18
C PHE A 288 -10.09 -13.30 22.47
N SER A 289 -9.28 -12.54 23.23
CA SER A 289 -9.67 -12.07 24.56
C SER A 289 -11.02 -11.35 24.58
N ASN A 290 -11.83 -11.62 25.61
CA ASN A 290 -13.18 -11.08 25.77
C ASN A 290 -14.16 -11.40 24.61
N SER A 291 -13.87 -12.39 23.77
CA SER A 291 -14.82 -12.82 22.73
C SER A 291 -15.92 -13.72 23.31
N ILE A 292 -17.06 -13.78 22.63
CA ILE A 292 -18.19 -14.63 22.99
C ILE A 292 -18.41 -15.69 21.91
N PHE A 293 -18.39 -16.96 22.30
CA PHE A 293 -18.71 -18.10 21.45
C PHE A 293 -20.10 -18.61 21.80
N SER A 294 -21.09 -18.30 20.96
CA SER A 294 -22.50 -18.56 21.25
C SER A 294 -22.94 -20.02 21.05
N SER A 295 -22.10 -20.83 20.42
CA SER A 295 -22.31 -22.28 20.22
C SER A 295 -20.98 -23.01 20.34
N THR A 296 -20.90 -24.25 19.81
CA THR A 296 -19.68 -25.06 19.83
C THR A 296 -18.52 -24.31 19.17
N ALA A 297 -17.39 -24.24 19.86
CA ALA A 297 -16.14 -23.71 19.32
C ALA A 297 -15.17 -24.85 19.00
N ILE A 298 -14.65 -24.89 17.78
CA ILE A 298 -13.81 -25.99 17.30
C ILE A 298 -12.45 -25.43 16.91
N PHE A 299 -11.42 -25.76 17.69
CA PHE A 299 -10.02 -25.43 17.45
C PHE A 299 -9.17 -26.69 17.25
N SER A 300 -9.79 -27.85 17.06
CA SER A 300 -9.06 -29.12 16.93
C SER A 300 -8.08 -29.08 15.76
N ASN A 301 -6.94 -29.75 15.96
CA ASN A 301 -5.82 -29.79 15.00
C ASN A 301 -5.23 -28.41 14.66
N SER A 302 -5.55 -27.36 15.42
CA SER A 302 -5.00 -26.02 15.15
C SER A 302 -3.59 -25.85 15.69
N ILE A 303 -2.85 -24.94 15.07
CA ILE A 303 -1.49 -24.55 15.48
C ILE A 303 -1.55 -23.14 16.06
N PHE A 304 -0.98 -22.92 17.24
CA PHE A 304 -0.83 -21.59 17.84
C PHE A 304 0.66 -21.31 18.07
N SER A 305 1.23 -20.35 17.35
CA SER A 305 2.64 -20.00 17.46
C SER A 305 2.85 -18.50 17.67
N ARG A 306 3.67 -18.16 18.66
CA ARG A 306 4.08 -16.79 18.95
C ARG A 306 5.37 -16.36 18.24
N SER A 307 5.91 -17.18 17.32
CA SER A 307 7.30 -17.05 16.84
C SER A 307 7.57 -15.89 15.86
N ASN A 308 6.57 -15.15 15.39
CA ASN A 308 6.80 -14.05 14.45
C ASN A 308 6.81 -12.68 15.13
N THR A 309 7.96 -12.23 15.64
CA THR A 309 8.13 -10.87 16.16
C THR A 309 9.08 -10.05 15.29
N LYS A 310 8.73 -9.81 14.02
CA LYS A 310 9.13 -8.55 13.37
C LYS A 310 8.31 -7.37 13.91
N ILE A 311 7.06 -7.64 14.29
CA ILE A 311 6.16 -6.64 14.87
C ILE A 311 6.38 -6.57 16.38
N ASN A 312 6.67 -5.38 16.90
CA ASN A 312 6.84 -5.16 18.32
C ASN A 312 5.50 -5.37 19.06
N LEU A 313 5.49 -6.30 20.02
CA LEU A 313 4.39 -6.56 20.93
C LEU A 313 3.77 -5.26 21.47
N SER A 314 4.56 -4.28 21.88
CA SER A 314 4.05 -3.05 22.50
C SER A 314 3.25 -2.15 21.53
N GLU A 315 3.42 -2.27 20.22
CA GLU A 315 2.75 -1.41 19.22
C GLU A 315 1.35 -1.91 18.83
N THR A 316 1.12 -3.22 18.86
CA THR A 316 -0.19 -3.85 18.59
C THR A 316 -1.07 -3.97 19.85
N HIS A 317 -0.45 -3.81 21.01
CA HIS A 317 -1.07 -3.99 22.33
C HIS A 317 -1.62 -2.72 22.96
N LYS A 318 -1.81 -1.62 22.22
CA LYS A 318 -2.49 -0.45 22.79
C LYS A 318 -3.91 -0.88 23.21
N PRO A 319 -4.20 -0.96 24.52
CA PRO A 319 -5.53 -1.28 24.99
C PRO A 319 -6.43 -0.09 24.65
N GLU A 320 -7.63 -0.36 24.14
CA GLU A 320 -8.60 0.69 23.84
C GLU A 320 -9.29 1.16 25.13
N THR A 321 -9.26 0.35 26.18
CA THR A 321 -9.82 0.67 27.50
C THR A 321 -8.84 0.29 28.62
N PRO A 322 -8.87 0.98 29.77
CA PRO A 322 -8.07 0.60 30.94
C PRO A 322 -8.34 -0.84 31.43
N ASP A 323 -9.56 -1.35 31.24
CA ASP A 323 -9.94 -2.72 31.62
C ASP A 323 -9.28 -3.79 30.73
N GLU A 324 -8.94 -3.45 29.47
CA GLU A 324 -8.14 -4.33 28.62
C GLU A 324 -6.71 -4.52 29.20
N LEU A 325 -6.14 -3.52 29.89
CA LEU A 325 -4.76 -3.52 30.41
C LEU A 325 -4.50 -4.62 31.47
N ASN A 326 -5.49 -4.92 32.32
CA ASN A 326 -5.38 -5.94 33.38
C ASN A 326 -5.29 -7.38 32.83
N ASN A 327 -5.63 -7.59 31.56
CA ASN A 327 -5.52 -8.89 30.92
C ASN A 327 -4.11 -9.15 30.34
N PHE A 328 -3.29 -8.12 30.11
CA PHE A 328 -1.99 -8.24 29.45
C PHE A 328 -0.77 -8.25 30.38
N SER A 329 -0.91 -7.87 31.65
CA SER A 329 0.21 -7.81 32.61
C SER A 329 0.85 -9.18 32.92
N GLU A 330 0.17 -10.28 32.57
CA GLU A 330 0.64 -11.67 32.74
C GLU A 330 0.78 -12.43 31.40
N ALA A 331 0.90 -11.72 30.26
CA ALA A 331 1.05 -12.34 28.93
C ALA A 331 2.40 -13.09 28.73
N THR A 332 3.18 -13.27 29.79
CA THR A 332 4.41 -14.06 29.86
C THR A 332 4.17 -15.57 29.73
N ASP A 333 2.95 -16.04 30.00
CA ASP A 333 2.61 -17.44 29.80
C ASP A 333 2.49 -17.76 28.30
N ARG A 334 3.31 -18.70 27.81
CA ARG A 334 3.29 -19.14 26.40
C ARG A 334 2.11 -20.07 26.09
N GLY A 335 1.31 -20.45 27.09
CA GLY A 335 0.22 -21.41 26.95
C GLY A 335 -1.03 -20.89 26.24
N LEU A 336 -1.88 -21.82 25.81
CA LEU A 336 -3.12 -21.57 25.05
C LEU A 336 -4.08 -20.60 25.72
N ILE A 337 -4.16 -20.62 27.06
CA ILE A 337 -5.08 -19.78 27.85
C ILE A 337 -4.84 -18.28 27.60
N SER A 338 -3.60 -17.88 27.31
CA SER A 338 -3.25 -16.49 27.04
C SER A 338 -3.99 -15.91 25.82
N PHE A 339 -4.34 -16.74 24.83
CA PHE A 339 -5.07 -16.32 23.62
C PHE A 339 -6.54 -16.02 23.91
N PHE A 340 -7.13 -16.72 24.88
CA PHE A 340 -8.58 -16.73 25.16
C PHE A 340 -8.97 -16.02 26.46
N LYS A 341 -8.05 -15.31 27.11
CA LYS A 341 -8.31 -14.67 28.41
C LYS A 341 -9.59 -13.80 28.38
N GLY A 342 -10.52 -14.06 29.30
CA GLY A 342 -11.79 -13.35 29.38
C GLY A 342 -12.86 -13.75 28.35
N SER A 343 -12.57 -14.70 27.46
CA SER A 343 -13.58 -15.19 26.50
C SER A 343 -14.65 -16.01 27.20
N ILE A 344 -15.86 -15.98 26.67
CA ILE A 344 -17.02 -16.73 27.16
C ILE A 344 -17.37 -17.81 26.14
N PHE A 345 -17.39 -19.07 26.57
CA PHE A 345 -17.89 -20.19 25.79
C PHE A 345 -19.25 -20.61 26.34
N ILE A 346 -20.31 -20.41 25.55
CA ILE A 346 -21.70 -20.75 25.96
C ILE A 346 -21.97 -22.26 25.84
N SER A 347 -21.23 -22.95 24.96
CA SER A 347 -21.34 -24.39 24.71
C SER A 347 -19.97 -25.05 24.75
N ASP A 348 -19.89 -26.30 24.27
CA ASP A 348 -18.66 -27.10 24.25
C ASP A 348 -17.55 -26.43 23.44
N CYS A 349 -16.31 -26.61 23.89
CA CYS A 349 -15.13 -26.22 23.15
C CYS A 349 -14.23 -27.44 22.88
N ASN A 350 -13.83 -27.62 21.62
CA ASN A 350 -12.95 -28.69 21.20
C ASN A 350 -11.55 -28.16 20.87
N PHE A 351 -10.59 -28.51 21.72
CA PHE A 351 -9.17 -28.15 21.59
C PHE A 351 -8.28 -29.39 21.38
N GLU A 352 -8.83 -30.48 20.85
CA GLU A 352 -8.08 -31.72 20.62
C GLU A 352 -6.93 -31.53 19.62
N ASN A 353 -5.77 -32.12 19.92
CA ASN A 353 -4.57 -32.11 19.06
C ASN A 353 -4.02 -30.72 18.72
N ILE A 354 -4.15 -29.74 19.61
CA ILE A 354 -3.51 -28.44 19.40
C ILE A 354 -2.00 -28.56 19.49
N VAL A 355 -1.33 -27.85 18.59
CA VAL A 355 0.13 -27.74 18.56
C VAL A 355 0.54 -26.33 18.97
N ILE A 356 1.44 -26.20 19.95
CA ILE A 356 2.08 -24.93 20.32
C ILE A 356 3.60 -25.08 20.17
N PRO A 357 4.17 -24.65 19.02
CA PRO A 357 5.61 -24.75 18.79
C PRO A 357 6.41 -24.05 19.91
N GLY A 358 7.46 -24.71 20.39
CA GLY A 358 8.32 -24.20 21.47
C GLY A 358 7.86 -24.51 22.90
N ILE A 359 6.71 -25.16 23.10
CA ILE A 359 6.31 -25.77 24.40
C ILE A 359 6.55 -27.30 24.38
N GLY A 360 6.82 -27.89 23.22
CA GLY A 360 7.23 -29.29 23.09
C GLY A 360 6.11 -30.32 23.29
N GLU A 361 4.87 -29.89 23.51
CA GLU A 361 3.74 -30.77 23.78
C GLU A 361 2.52 -30.45 22.89
N ARG A 362 1.81 -31.52 22.47
CA ARG A 362 0.43 -31.42 22.00
C ARG A 362 -0.46 -31.31 23.23
N LEU A 363 -1.25 -30.24 23.34
CA LEU A 363 -2.16 -30.11 24.46
C LEU A 363 -3.28 -31.14 24.34
N THR A 364 -3.51 -31.89 25.42
CA THR A 364 -4.65 -32.83 25.53
C THR A 364 -5.82 -32.14 26.22
N LYS A 365 -7.06 -32.60 25.97
CA LYS A 365 -8.32 -32.04 26.50
C LYS A 365 -8.28 -31.78 28.03
N TYR A 366 -7.51 -32.56 28.78
CA TYR A 366 -7.36 -32.44 30.24
C TYR A 366 -6.60 -31.19 30.70
N GLN A 367 -5.64 -30.69 29.91
CA GLN A 367 -4.82 -29.51 30.24
C GLN A 367 -5.56 -28.17 30.06
N ILE A 368 -6.80 -28.20 29.56
CA ILE A 368 -7.61 -27.01 29.22
C ILE A 368 -8.80 -26.83 30.17
N SER A 369 -8.86 -27.65 31.23
CA SER A 369 -9.94 -27.71 32.22
C SER A 369 -10.11 -26.46 33.09
N SER A 370 -9.24 -25.44 32.96
CA SER A 370 -9.32 -24.18 33.70
C SER A 370 -10.03 -23.04 32.96
N MET A 371 -10.46 -23.24 31.71
CA MET A 371 -11.29 -22.24 31.01
C MET A 371 -12.67 -22.18 31.68
N LYS A 372 -13.17 -20.97 31.96
CA LYS A 372 -14.48 -20.77 32.60
C LYS A 372 -15.58 -21.18 31.62
N TYR A 373 -16.21 -22.32 31.88
CA TYR A 373 -17.48 -22.70 31.27
C TYR A 373 -18.60 -22.05 32.09
N HIS A 374 -19.53 -21.36 31.44
CA HIS A 374 -20.81 -21.06 32.08
C HIS A 374 -21.75 -22.23 31.78
N GLU A 375 -22.38 -22.76 32.83
CA GLU A 375 -23.41 -23.79 32.66
C GLU A 375 -24.47 -23.28 31.68
N PRO A 376 -24.92 -24.11 30.73
CA PRO A 376 -26.01 -23.72 29.84
C PRO A 376 -27.21 -23.37 30.70
N LEU A 377 -27.82 -22.20 30.46
CA LEU A 377 -29.13 -21.87 31.01
C LEU A 377 -30.06 -23.04 30.66
N SER A 378 -30.45 -23.78 31.69
CA SER A 378 -31.34 -24.93 31.58
C SER A 378 -32.77 -24.44 31.32
N LYS A 379 -33.01 -24.00 30.09
CA LYS A 379 -34.29 -23.91 29.37
C LYS A 379 -34.03 -23.14 28.06
N PRO A 380 -34.68 -23.50 26.94
CA PRO A 380 -34.75 -22.61 25.80
C PRO A 380 -35.49 -21.35 26.28
N THR A 381 -34.76 -20.29 26.58
CA THR A 381 -35.35 -18.96 26.71
C THR A 381 -35.96 -18.62 25.36
N ASP A 382 -37.25 -18.34 25.39
CA ASP A 382 -38.08 -17.97 24.25
C ASP A 382 -37.33 -16.89 23.45
N PHE A 383 -36.94 -17.20 22.21
CA PHE A 383 -36.24 -16.28 21.30
C PHE A 383 -37.11 -15.08 20.87
N ASN A 384 -38.26 -14.88 21.53
CA ASN A 384 -39.29 -13.89 21.22
C ASN A 384 -39.36 -12.72 22.20
N ASP A 385 -38.48 -12.59 23.19
CA ASP A 385 -38.44 -11.42 24.06
C ASP A 385 -37.39 -10.38 23.61
N PRO A 386 -37.81 -9.24 23.03
CA PRO A 386 -36.88 -8.18 22.61
C PRO A 386 -36.20 -7.46 23.79
N GLU A 387 -36.63 -7.65 25.04
CA GLU A 387 -35.97 -7.04 26.21
C GLU A 387 -34.84 -7.90 26.82
N ALA A 388 -34.69 -9.16 26.39
CA ALA A 388 -33.66 -10.07 26.91
C ALA A 388 -32.24 -9.87 26.31
N ASN A 389 -32.08 -8.95 25.36
CA ASN A 389 -30.82 -8.71 24.63
C ASN A 389 -30.28 -7.28 24.78
N LEU A 390 -30.50 -6.64 25.93
CA LEU A 390 -29.88 -5.35 26.30
C LEU A 390 -28.72 -5.53 27.30
#